data_AF-D2R0R9-F1
#
_entry.id   AF-D2R0R9-F1
#
_cell.length_a   1.000
_cell.length_b   1.000
_cell.length_c   1.000
_cell.angle_alpha   90.00
_cell.angle_beta   90.00
_cell.angle_gamma   90.00
#
_symmetry.space_group_name_H-M   'P 1'
#
loop_
_entity.id
_entity.type
_entity.pdbx_description
1 polymer ?
#
loop_
_entity_poly.entity_id
_entity_poly.type
_entity_poly.pdbx_seq_one_letter_code
_entity_poly.pdbx_strand_id
1 'polypeptide(L)'
;MRDNLLPSAATDPRWAETWQQLGQGAPTLAGLAHVASMAVATGGDKGLPLSVEAKTILFAARNRGVVEVKGSNRAFDAPGRMLAVYVETDAERTIIFRSKENPAFTIRFLAGFRELCAAGLVMHHIFTEFSLTREGLDAAQLVAPEEVAKMIQLATEFGLYE
;
A
#
# COMPACT_ATOMS: atom_id res chain seq x y z
N MET A 1 -47.92 -18.85 -9.49
CA MET A 1 -46.86 -17.83 -9.63
C MET A 1 -45.84 -18.15 -8.54
N ARG A 2 -44.67 -18.70 -8.89
CA ARG A 2 -43.62 -18.99 -7.90
C ARG A 2 -42.88 -17.68 -7.68
N ASP A 3 -43.12 -17.05 -6.53
CA ASP A 3 -42.30 -15.92 -6.09
C ASP A 3 -40.85 -16.41 -5.99
N ASN A 4 -39.98 -15.83 -6.80
CA ASN A 4 -38.54 -15.96 -6.68
C ASN A 4 -38.14 -15.35 -5.33
N LEU A 5 -38.20 -16.16 -4.28
CA LEU A 5 -37.64 -15.87 -2.96
C LEU A 5 -36.12 -15.95 -3.09
N LEU A 6 -35.51 -14.95 -3.71
CA LEU A 6 -34.12 -14.64 -3.41
C LEU A 6 -34.06 -14.35 -1.90
N PRO A 7 -33.11 -14.95 -1.14
CA PRO A 7 -32.96 -14.67 0.27
C PRO A 7 -32.88 -13.16 0.51
N SER A 8 -33.42 -12.64 1.61
CA SER A 8 -33.37 -11.21 1.97
C SER A 8 -31.95 -10.60 1.89
N ALA A 9 -30.89 -11.42 1.98
CA ALA A 9 -29.51 -11.00 1.80
C ALA A 9 -29.17 -10.59 0.34
N ALA A 10 -29.87 -11.13 -0.66
CA ALA A 10 -29.66 -10.84 -2.08
C ALA A 10 -30.44 -9.61 -2.57
N THR A 11 -31.37 -9.07 -1.76
CA THR A 11 -32.11 -7.83 -2.05
C THR A 11 -31.63 -6.65 -1.22
N ASP A 12 -30.62 -6.83 -0.37
CA ASP A 12 -30.06 -5.79 0.48
C ASP A 12 -29.12 -4.87 -0.34
N PRO A 13 -29.41 -3.57 -0.48
CA PRO A 13 -28.55 -2.64 -1.21
C PRO A 13 -27.12 -2.55 -0.63
N ARG A 14 -26.92 -2.94 0.64
CA ARG A 14 -25.60 -3.04 1.27
C ARG A 14 -24.69 -4.07 0.58
N TRP A 15 -25.24 -5.04 -0.16
CA TRP A 15 -24.45 -5.97 -0.96
C TRP A 15 -23.71 -5.26 -2.09
N ALA A 16 -24.35 -4.30 -2.78
CA ALA A 16 -23.72 -3.54 -3.85
C ALA A 16 -22.57 -2.67 -3.32
N GLU A 17 -22.76 -2.04 -2.16
CA GLU A 17 -21.71 -1.28 -1.47
C GLU A 17 -20.54 -2.18 -1.06
N THR A 18 -20.84 -3.35 -0.48
CA THR A 18 -19.83 -4.35 -0.10
C THR A 18 -19.04 -4.83 -1.33
N TRP A 19 -19.72 -5.07 -2.45
CA TRP A 19 -19.09 -5.47 -3.71
C TRP A 19 -18.17 -4.39 -4.28
N GLN A 20 -18.61 -3.13 -4.26
CA GLN A 20 -17.80 -2.00 -4.70
C GLN A 20 -16.55 -1.83 -3.82
N GLN A 21 -16.71 -1.95 -2.51
CA GLN A 21 -15.59 -1.91 -1.55
C GLN A 21 -14.58 -3.03 -1.79
N LEU A 22 -15.04 -4.25 -2.09
CA LEU A 22 -14.19 -5.36 -2.49
C LEU A 22 -13.40 -5.06 -3.77
N GLY A 23 -14.07 -4.48 -4.78
CA GLY A 23 -13.43 -4.08 -6.04
C GLY A 23 -12.34 -3.02 -5.87
N GLN A 24 -12.40 -2.23 -4.80
CA GLN A 24 -11.42 -1.17 -4.48
C GLN A 24 -10.34 -1.63 -3.50
N GLY A 25 -10.37 -2.89 -3.04
CA GLY A 25 -9.41 -3.42 -2.07
C GLY A 25 -9.61 -2.90 -0.63
N ALA A 26 -10.79 -2.37 -0.31
CA ALA A 26 -11.08 -1.74 0.98
C ALA A 26 -10.77 -2.63 2.21
N PRO A 27 -11.03 -3.96 2.22
CA PRO A 27 -10.71 -4.78 3.38
C PRO A 27 -9.22 -4.82 3.71
N THR A 28 -8.35 -4.91 2.68
CA THR A 28 -6.90 -4.92 2.87
C THR A 28 -6.42 -3.56 3.37
N LEU A 29 -6.95 -2.47 2.81
CA LEU A 29 -6.63 -1.11 3.22
C LEU A 29 -7.05 -0.84 4.67
N ALA A 30 -8.26 -1.26 5.06
CA ALA A 30 -8.73 -1.18 6.43
C ALA A 30 -7.84 -1.99 7.40
N GLY A 31 -7.39 -3.17 6.99
CA GLY A 31 -6.44 -3.98 7.76
C GLY A 31 -5.09 -3.28 7.95
N LEU A 32 -4.52 -2.71 6.88
CA LEU A 32 -3.27 -1.94 6.95
C LEU A 32 -3.40 -0.70 7.82
N ALA A 33 -4.50 0.05 7.66
CA ALA A 33 -4.82 1.23 8.46
C ALA A 33 -4.95 0.87 9.94
N HIS A 34 -5.60 -0.24 10.26
CA HIS A 34 -5.72 -0.72 11.63
C HIS A 34 -4.35 -1.09 12.23
N VAL A 35 -3.51 -1.83 11.50
CA VAL A 35 -2.16 -2.18 11.97
C VAL A 35 -1.32 -0.92 12.22
N ALA A 36 -1.33 0.03 11.29
CA ALA A 36 -0.60 1.29 11.44
C ALA A 36 -1.10 2.09 12.65
N SER A 37 -2.42 2.22 12.80
CA SER A 37 -3.04 2.94 13.93
C SER A 37 -2.69 2.32 15.27
N MET A 38 -2.75 0.99 15.37
CA MET A 38 -2.36 0.27 16.58
C MET A 38 -0.87 0.46 16.90
N ALA A 39 0.01 0.36 15.90
CA ALA A 39 1.43 0.56 16.10
C ALA A 39 1.78 2.00 16.52
N VAL A 40 1.09 3.01 15.99
CA VAL A 40 1.25 4.40 16.45
C VAL A 40 0.81 4.54 17.91
N ALA A 41 -0.29 3.91 18.31
CA ALA A 41 -0.80 3.99 19.68
C ALA A 41 0.06 3.24 20.71
N THR A 42 0.70 2.13 20.33
CA THR A 42 1.46 1.26 21.24
C THR A 42 2.98 1.40 21.13
N GLY A 43 3.47 2.19 20.17
CA GLY A 43 4.89 2.35 19.86
C GLY A 43 5.41 1.39 18.78
N GLY A 44 4.62 0.40 18.35
CA GLY A 44 4.99 -0.54 17.29
C GLY A 44 6.09 -1.52 17.68
N ASP A 45 6.34 -2.51 16.82
CA ASP A 45 7.39 -3.51 17.04
C ASP A 45 8.75 -2.99 16.57
N LYS A 46 9.55 -2.45 17.50
CA LYS A 46 10.89 -1.91 17.20
C LYS A 46 11.94 -3.00 16.91
N GLY A 47 11.64 -4.26 17.22
CA GLY A 47 12.53 -5.39 16.96
C GLY A 47 12.29 -6.04 15.60
N LEU A 48 11.24 -5.62 14.88
CA LEU A 48 10.86 -6.21 13.60
C LEU A 48 11.95 -5.98 12.54
N PRO A 49 12.58 -7.04 12.00
CA PRO A 49 13.53 -6.90 10.90
C PRO A 49 12.80 -6.42 9.64
N LEU A 50 13.30 -5.36 9.02
CA LEU A 50 12.74 -4.84 7.78
C LEU A 50 13.32 -5.54 6.56
N SER A 51 12.45 -6.03 5.69
CA SER A 51 12.80 -6.55 4.36
C SER A 51 13.43 -5.48 3.48
N VAL A 52 14.06 -5.91 2.37
CA VAL A 52 14.57 -4.96 1.37
C VAL A 52 13.44 -4.15 0.75
N GLU A 53 12.26 -4.72 0.54
CA GLU A 53 11.08 -4.01 0.06
C GLU A 53 10.64 -2.92 1.04
N ALA A 54 10.55 -3.22 2.34
CA ALA A 54 10.21 -2.23 3.38
C ALA A 54 11.23 -1.09 3.44
N LYS A 55 12.53 -1.42 3.44
CA LYS A 55 13.61 -0.43 3.38
C LYS A 55 13.56 0.41 2.11
N THR A 56 13.20 -0.19 0.98
CA THR A 56 13.07 0.53 -0.30
C THR A 56 11.95 1.56 -0.24
N ILE A 57 10.79 1.22 0.35
CA ILE A 57 9.67 2.15 0.54
C ILE A 57 10.09 3.31 1.45
N LEU A 58 10.72 3.01 2.59
CA LEU A 58 11.25 4.04 3.50
C LEU A 58 12.19 5.00 2.78
N PHE A 59 13.19 4.44 2.09
CA PHE A 59 14.18 5.23 1.36
C PHE A 59 13.53 6.09 0.28
N ALA A 60 12.57 5.56 -0.48
CA ALA A 60 11.85 6.31 -1.51
C ALA A 60 11.05 7.47 -0.90
N ALA A 61 10.42 7.27 0.25
CA ALA A 61 9.61 8.27 0.93
C ALA A 61 10.43 9.28 1.75
N ARG A 62 11.76 9.16 1.83
CA ARG A 62 12.59 9.89 2.81
C ARG A 62 12.48 11.42 2.78
N ASN A 63 12.11 12.01 1.64
CA ASN A 63 12.03 13.47 1.48
C ASN A 63 10.64 14.03 1.76
N ARG A 64 9.59 13.31 1.35
CA ARG A 64 8.18 13.77 1.39
C ARG A 64 7.38 13.09 2.49
N GLY A 65 7.73 11.85 2.80
CA GLY A 65 7.06 11.00 3.75
C GLY A 65 5.70 10.49 3.28
N VAL A 66 5.29 10.69 2.02
CA VAL A 66 3.94 10.35 1.55
C VAL A 66 3.94 9.01 0.84
N VAL A 67 3.01 8.13 1.24
CA VAL A 67 2.80 6.81 0.66
C VAL A 67 1.32 6.58 0.43
N GLU A 68 0.96 6.01 -0.71
CA GLU A 68 -0.42 5.63 -1.01
C GLU A 68 -0.49 4.15 -1.39
N VAL A 69 -1.52 3.44 -0.94
CA VAL A 69 -1.79 2.05 -1.35
C VAL A 69 -3.08 2.00 -2.13
N LYS A 70 -3.00 1.69 -3.43
CA LYS A 70 -4.19 1.57 -4.29
C LYS A 70 -4.01 0.61 -5.46
N GLY A 71 -5.14 0.11 -5.97
CA GLY A 71 -5.20 -0.66 -7.21
C GLY A 71 -5.29 0.26 -8.43
N SER A 72 -5.14 -0.30 -9.63
CA SER A 72 -5.50 0.40 -10.87
C SER A 72 -6.83 -0.12 -11.39
N ASN A 73 -7.88 0.70 -11.32
CA ASN A 73 -9.20 0.34 -11.84
C ASN A 73 -9.28 0.36 -13.38
N ARG A 74 -8.24 0.91 -14.05
CA ARG A 74 -8.17 1.02 -15.52
C ARG A 74 -7.39 -0.12 -16.17
N ALA A 75 -6.67 -0.95 -15.40
CA ALA A 75 -5.86 -2.02 -15.95
C ALA A 75 -6.73 -3.21 -16.43
N PHE A 76 -6.50 -3.64 -17.68
CA PHE A 76 -7.19 -4.78 -18.28
C PHE A 76 -6.71 -6.13 -17.72
N ASP A 77 -5.43 -6.24 -17.39
CA ASP A 77 -4.82 -7.44 -16.84
C ASP A 77 -4.89 -7.48 -15.31
N ALA A 78 -5.10 -8.67 -14.73
CA ALA A 78 -5.24 -8.82 -13.28
C ALA A 78 -4.00 -8.35 -12.48
N PRO A 79 -2.75 -8.63 -12.91
CA PRO A 79 -1.56 -8.07 -12.25
C PRO A 79 -1.56 -6.54 -12.20
N GLY A 80 -1.95 -5.87 -13.29
CA GLY A 80 -2.09 -4.43 -13.34
C GLY A 80 -3.11 -3.85 -12.35
N ARG A 81 -4.15 -4.62 -12.00
CA ARG A 81 -5.20 -4.18 -11.05
C ARG A 81 -4.82 -4.33 -9.57
N MET A 82 -3.78 -5.09 -9.26
CA MET A 82 -3.38 -5.34 -7.87
C MET A 82 -3.13 -4.04 -7.11
N LEU A 83 -3.47 -4.04 -5.81
CA LEU A 83 -3.00 -3.02 -4.89
C LEU A 83 -1.48 -2.92 -5.01
N ALA A 84 -0.96 -1.69 -5.10
CA ALA A 84 0.46 -1.41 -5.18
C ALA A 84 0.78 -0.25 -4.25
N VAL A 85 2.06 -0.14 -3.89
CA VAL A 85 2.59 0.95 -3.08
C VAL A 85 3.08 2.05 -4.00
N TYR A 86 2.53 3.25 -3.82
CA TYR A 86 2.89 4.48 -4.51
C TYR A 86 3.64 5.36 -3.51
N VAL A 87 4.73 5.98 -3.93
CA VAL A 87 5.56 6.80 -3.05
C VAL A 87 5.92 8.10 -3.73
N GLU A 88 5.63 9.23 -3.08
CA GLU A 88 6.12 10.54 -3.52
C GLU A 88 7.60 10.67 -3.16
N THR A 89 8.47 10.73 -4.17
CA THR A 89 9.92 10.88 -3.95
C THR A 89 10.33 12.35 -3.80
N ASP A 90 9.57 13.24 -4.44
CA ASP A 90 9.66 14.70 -4.37
C ASP A 90 8.29 15.33 -4.67
N ALA A 91 8.23 16.65 -4.87
CA ALA A 91 6.97 17.37 -5.06
C ALA A 91 6.25 17.08 -6.40
N GLU A 92 6.96 16.54 -7.40
CA GLU A 92 6.45 16.33 -8.76
C GLU A 92 6.50 14.86 -9.19
N ARG A 93 7.23 14.03 -8.43
CA ARG A 93 7.50 12.64 -8.81
C ARG A 93 6.90 11.64 -7.83
N THR A 94 6.10 10.74 -8.38
CA THR A 94 5.60 9.55 -7.69
C THR A 94 6.09 8.29 -8.40
N ILE A 95 6.65 7.36 -7.64
CA ILE A 95 7.02 6.03 -8.14
C ILE A 95 6.05 4.97 -7.64
N ILE A 96 5.91 3.89 -8.41
CA ILE A 96 4.97 2.79 -8.17
C ILE A 96 5.75 1.48 -8.12
N PHE A 97 5.56 0.73 -7.04
CA PHE A 97 6.09 -0.62 -6.92
C PHE A 97 5.08 -1.64 -7.44
N ARG A 98 5.00 -1.74 -8.78
CA ARG A 98 4.13 -2.69 -9.49
C ARG A 98 4.85 -3.29 -10.69
N SER A 99 4.70 -4.60 -10.90
CA SER A 99 5.10 -5.28 -12.14
C SER A 99 3.97 -6.16 -12.66
N LYS A 100 3.71 -6.09 -13.97
CA LYS A 100 2.72 -6.94 -14.65
C LYS A 100 3.29 -8.33 -14.96
N GLU A 101 4.57 -8.34 -15.33
CA GLU A 101 5.35 -9.52 -15.72
C GLU A 101 5.74 -10.36 -14.50
N ASN A 102 5.96 -9.71 -13.35
CA ASN A 102 6.33 -10.34 -12.10
C ASN A 102 5.42 -9.89 -10.95
N PRO A 103 4.19 -10.43 -10.83
CA PRO A 103 3.25 -10.06 -9.77
C PRO A 103 3.81 -10.26 -8.35
N ALA A 104 4.75 -11.20 -8.17
CA ALA A 104 5.41 -11.41 -6.89
C ALA A 104 6.18 -10.19 -6.40
N PHE A 105 6.68 -9.34 -7.31
CA PHE A 105 7.27 -8.04 -6.97
C PHE A 105 6.26 -7.15 -6.25
N THR A 106 5.08 -6.93 -6.86
CA THR A 106 4.00 -6.12 -6.28
C THR A 106 3.56 -6.65 -4.91
N ILE A 107 3.41 -7.98 -4.79
CA ILE A 107 2.98 -8.64 -3.55
C ILE A 107 4.01 -8.44 -2.42
N ARG A 108 5.31 -8.57 -2.72
CA ARG A 108 6.36 -8.38 -1.71
C ARG A 108 6.43 -6.92 -1.23
N PHE A 109 6.17 -5.95 -2.10
CA PHE A 109 6.08 -4.55 -1.68
C PHE A 109 4.89 -4.26 -0.76
N LEU A 110 3.73 -4.90 -0.98
CA LEU A 110 2.63 -4.83 -0.02
C LEU A 110 2.99 -5.45 1.33
N ALA A 111 3.72 -6.58 1.33
CA ALA A 111 4.21 -7.20 2.56
C ALA A 111 5.22 -6.28 3.29
N GLY A 112 6.16 -5.69 2.56
CA GLY A 112 7.10 -4.71 3.10
C GLY A 112 6.40 -3.48 3.66
N PHE A 113 5.34 -2.99 3.01
CA PHE A 113 4.54 -1.89 3.56
C PHE A 113 3.86 -2.28 4.87
N ARG A 114 3.31 -3.50 4.98
CA ARG A 114 2.76 -4.03 6.23
C ARG A 114 3.81 -4.12 7.34
N GLU A 115 5.06 -4.43 7.02
CA GLU A 115 6.17 -4.39 7.99
C GLU A 115 6.36 -2.97 8.54
N LEU A 116 6.35 -1.95 7.67
CA LEU A 116 6.44 -0.55 8.11
C LEU A 116 5.27 -0.16 9.02
N CYS A 117 4.04 -0.60 8.69
CA CYS A 117 2.87 -0.39 9.55
C CYS A 117 3.10 -1.00 10.93
N ALA A 118 3.53 -2.27 11.00
CA ALA A 118 3.73 -2.97 12.25
C ALA A 118 4.88 -2.41 13.12
N ALA A 119 5.94 -1.90 12.48
CA ALA A 119 7.06 -1.24 13.16
C ALA A 119 6.71 0.17 13.70
N GLY A 120 5.52 0.69 13.36
CA GLY A 120 5.10 2.05 13.72
C GLY A 120 5.88 3.13 12.96
N LEU A 121 6.35 2.80 11.75
CA LEU A 121 7.10 3.73 10.89
C LEU A 121 6.20 4.47 9.89
N VAL A 122 4.94 4.03 9.76
CA VAL A 122 3.90 4.73 8.99
C VAL A 122 2.63 4.91 9.81
N MET A 123 1.88 5.96 9.49
CA MET A 123 0.54 6.22 10.01
C MET A 123 -0.44 6.33 8.85
N HIS A 124 -1.69 5.96 9.11
CA HIS A 124 -2.80 6.14 8.17
C HIS A 124 -3.48 7.50 8.42
N HIS A 125 -3.85 8.20 7.34
CA HIS A 125 -4.56 9.49 7.44
C HIS A 125 -6.01 9.34 7.03
N ILE A 126 -6.23 9.01 5.77
CA ILE A 126 -7.55 8.97 5.15
C ILE A 126 -7.52 8.07 3.91
N PHE A 127 -8.58 7.31 3.66
CA PHE A 127 -8.69 6.43 2.48
C PHE A 127 -7.44 5.57 2.22
N THR A 128 -6.76 5.81 1.09
CA THR A 128 -5.58 5.09 0.62
C THR A 128 -4.26 5.73 1.08
N GLU A 129 -4.34 6.84 1.81
CA GLU A 129 -3.22 7.73 2.11
C GLU A 129 -2.59 7.43 3.47
N PHE A 130 -1.26 7.33 3.44
CA PHE A 130 -0.40 7.08 4.59
C PHE A 130 0.77 8.07 4.57
N SER A 131 1.39 8.28 5.73
CA SER A 131 2.68 8.95 5.78
C SER A 131 3.66 8.20 6.66
N LEU A 132 4.95 8.52 6.52
CA LEU A 132 5.95 8.19 7.51
C LEU A 132 5.59 8.88 8.84
N THR A 133 5.85 8.20 9.95
CA THR A 133 5.88 8.82 11.29
C THR A 133 7.17 9.62 11.46
N ARG A 134 7.34 10.32 12.59
CA ARG A 134 8.63 10.95 12.90
C ARG A 134 9.75 9.92 12.90
N GLU A 135 9.54 8.80 13.58
CA GLU A 135 10.49 7.69 13.64
C GLU A 135 10.70 7.06 12.25
N GLY A 136 9.66 7.03 11.41
CA GLY A 136 9.77 6.62 10.00
C GLY A 136 10.65 7.54 9.17
N LEU A 137 10.51 8.87 9.32
CA LEU A 137 11.35 9.85 8.65
C LEU A 137 12.82 9.70 9.08
N ASP A 138 13.07 9.57 10.38
CA ASP A 138 14.41 9.36 10.91
C ASP A 138 15.03 8.06 10.39
N ALA A 139 14.28 6.95 10.43
CA ALA A 139 14.73 5.66 9.93
C ALA A 139 15.00 5.68 8.42
N ALA A 140 14.20 6.41 7.65
CA ALA A 140 14.37 6.53 6.21
C ALA A 140 15.71 7.19 5.80
N GLN A 141 16.24 8.11 6.63
CA GLN A 141 17.54 8.74 6.39
C GLN A 141 18.72 7.77 6.61
N LEU A 142 18.50 6.69 7.37
CA LEU A 142 19.54 5.72 7.71
C LEU A 142 19.64 4.56 6.70
N VAL A 143 18.71 4.47 5.75
CA VAL A 143 18.74 3.42 4.72
C VAL A 143 19.86 3.71 3.72
N ALA A 144 20.83 2.81 3.63
CA ALA A 144 21.94 2.93 2.70
C ALA A 144 21.47 2.81 1.23
N PRO A 145 21.80 3.76 0.35
CA PRO A 145 21.32 3.77 -1.04
C PRO A 145 21.61 2.48 -1.82
N GLU A 146 22.78 1.88 -1.59
CA GLU A 146 23.24 0.66 -2.25
C GLU A 146 22.39 -0.58 -1.91
N GLU A 147 21.78 -0.62 -0.72
CA GLU A 147 20.93 -1.74 -0.31
C GLU A 147 19.64 -1.82 -1.15
N VAL A 148 19.15 -0.67 -1.61
CA VAL A 148 17.82 -0.53 -2.23
C VAL A 148 17.87 -0.11 -3.71
N ALA A 149 19.06 0.26 -4.23
CA ALA A 149 19.23 0.78 -5.58
C ALA A 149 18.59 -0.09 -6.66
N LYS A 150 18.79 -1.42 -6.58
CA LYS A 150 18.21 -2.37 -7.54
C LYS A 150 16.68 -2.36 -7.51
N MET A 151 16.08 -2.22 -6.34
CA MET A 151 14.62 -2.22 -6.20
C MET A 151 14.00 -0.90 -6.65
N ILE A 152 14.68 0.23 -6.37
CA ILE A 152 14.28 1.55 -6.89
C ILE A 152 14.26 1.58 -8.42
N GLN A 153 15.26 0.97 -9.08
CA GLN A 153 15.32 0.90 -10.54
C GLN A 153 14.18 0.09 -11.17
N LEU A 154 13.55 -0.81 -10.41
CA LEU A 154 12.42 -1.61 -10.88
C LEU A 154 11.07 -0.91 -10.66
N ALA A 155 11.05 0.22 -9.94
CA ALA A 155 9.83 1.02 -9.79
C ALA A 155 9.50 1.74 -11.11
N THR A 156 8.20 1.90 -11.37
CA THR A 156 7.72 2.67 -12.53
C THR A 156 7.32 4.07 -12.09
N GLU A 157 7.46 5.09 -12.94
CA GLU A 157 6.97 6.43 -12.61
C GLU A 157 5.48 6.57 -12.95
N PHE A 158 4.75 7.23 -12.07
CA PHE A 158 3.36 7.60 -12.31
C PHE A 158 3.26 8.61 -13.47
N GLY A 159 2.35 8.37 -14.42
CA GLY A 159 2.16 9.22 -15.60
C GLY A 159 3.00 8.86 -16.84
N LEU A 160 3.96 7.92 -16.75
CA LEU A 160 4.72 7.46 -17.94
C LEU A 160 3.98 6.41 -18.79
N TYR A 161 2.91 5.81 -18.26
CA TYR A 161 2.18 4.71 -18.90
C TYR A 161 0.64 4.81 -18.75
N GLU A 162 0.10 6.01 -18.52
CA GLU A 162 -1.35 6.25 -18.62
C GLU A 162 -1.82 6.39 -20.08
#